data_AF-A0A2A3FNF1-F1
#
_entry.id   AF-A0A2A3FNF1-F1
#
_cell.length_a   1.000
_cell.length_b   1.000
_cell.length_c   1.000
_cell.angle_alpha   90.00
_cell.angle_beta   90.00
_cell.angle_gamma   90.00
#
_symmetry.space_group_name_H-M   'P 1'
#
loop_
_entity.id
_entity.type
_entity.pdbx_description
1 polymer ?
#
loop_
_entity_poly.entity_id
_entity_poly.type
_entity_poly.pdbx_seq_one_letter_code
_entity_poly.pdbx_strand_id
1 'polypeptide(L)'
;MHSPKGLPVLGTSQGSAYPEYLSTVQHSDLGVSWAKSHNSPISQTTQPATQPLQTPWIDELRRLNTDTDQRGKSWTLPVSTGQEARIPIWTSRDGWMRQVRYAVTKTAAGRAAAARHRIGVESMVAIAGAHASSADSKTGRRVTATVQNLAARAGVSESVVKRGRRVLKALHLGFELVRGRTLTTREFQAAEIHHGGRQHRAASVWALSSPPDLVAATPAPPQPKKRGSSHGRTHRAAKHARQTTTPGSNPNPQARDRDPLSLSGFSPKGISCREVITKRACARENQPSSPNQTNPRPINLQRAASTLAAAAPVIAPSGHIGAVCDVIDRAGIDTTRWTGRDIAQALTTDTVARGELWPNTVRSPIGYLTWRLSRIDWSGPSPSERRAADAAHSAQRRAERDAERERARHAAASPEHRKAFMEQIRATLAPQRQAA
;
A
#
# COMPACT_ATOMS: atom_id res chain seq x y z
N MET A 1 -79.24 -29.90 -27.69
CA MET A 1 -78.72 -30.46 -26.42
C MET A 1 -77.20 -30.33 -26.46
N HIS A 2 -76.46 -29.57 -25.67
CA HIS A 2 -76.72 -28.66 -24.57
C HIS A 2 -75.97 -27.35 -24.85
N SER A 3 -76.65 -26.24 -24.58
CA SER A 3 -76.11 -24.89 -24.40
C SER A 3 -75.77 -24.75 -22.88
N PRO A 4 -75.56 -23.57 -22.27
CA PRO A 4 -74.54 -22.51 -22.41
C PRO A 4 -74.06 -22.01 -20.99
N LYS A 5 -73.49 -20.78 -20.92
CA LYS A 5 -73.42 -19.87 -19.73
C LYS A 5 -72.41 -20.27 -18.65
N GLY A 6 -71.80 -19.39 -17.84
CA GLY A 6 -71.95 -17.97 -17.60
C GLY A 6 -71.04 -17.59 -16.41
N LEU A 7 -70.71 -16.30 -16.33
CA LEU A 7 -70.15 -15.54 -15.19
C LEU A 7 -70.98 -15.70 -13.88
N PRO A 8 -70.79 -14.95 -12.75
CA PRO A 8 -69.64 -14.25 -12.09
C PRO A 8 -69.64 -14.46 -10.53
N VAL A 9 -68.89 -13.62 -9.77
CA VAL A 9 -69.24 -12.99 -8.45
C VAL A 9 -68.57 -13.44 -7.12
N LEU A 10 -67.85 -12.45 -6.55
CA LEU A 10 -67.68 -11.92 -5.17
C LEU A 10 -67.32 -12.78 -3.93
N GLY A 11 -66.50 -12.15 -3.07
CA GLY A 11 -66.73 -12.04 -1.61
C GLY A 11 -65.49 -12.28 -0.73
N THR A 12 -64.61 -11.29 -0.49
CA THR A 12 -64.53 -10.35 0.67
C THR A 12 -64.22 -10.93 2.06
N SER A 13 -63.25 -10.33 2.78
CA SER A 13 -63.23 -10.05 4.25
C SER A 13 -61.77 -9.94 4.75
N GLN A 14 -61.19 -8.74 4.94
CA GLN A 14 -61.19 -7.84 6.14
C GLN A 14 -60.06 -8.12 7.16
N GLY A 15 -59.38 -7.05 7.61
CA GLY A 15 -58.44 -7.08 8.74
C GLY A 15 -57.27 -6.09 8.66
N SER A 16 -57.53 -4.80 8.91
CA SER A 16 -56.53 -3.73 9.12
C SER A 16 -56.10 -3.63 10.60
N ALA A 17 -54.84 -3.25 10.86
CA ALA A 17 -54.42 -2.54 12.07
C ALA A 17 -53.14 -1.69 11.79
N TYR A 18 -53.29 -0.37 11.93
CA TYR A 18 -52.36 0.78 11.83
C TYR A 18 -51.16 0.76 12.84
N PRO A 19 -50.24 1.78 12.91
CA PRO A 19 -50.12 3.00 12.08
C PRO A 19 -48.71 3.38 11.57
N GLU A 20 -48.74 4.35 10.64
CA GLU A 20 -47.64 5.21 10.19
C GLU A 20 -47.13 6.17 11.29
N TYR A 21 -45.84 6.48 11.23
CA TYR A 21 -45.29 7.74 11.76
C TYR A 21 -44.77 8.58 10.59
N LEU A 22 -45.58 9.55 10.19
CA LEU A 22 -45.14 10.75 9.48
C LEU A 22 -44.45 11.68 10.49
N SER A 23 -43.21 12.08 10.20
CA SER A 23 -42.58 13.22 10.87
C SER A 23 -42.20 14.27 9.83
N THR A 24 -42.97 15.34 9.94
CA THR A 24 -42.88 16.66 9.33
C THR A 24 -41.46 17.23 9.42
N VAL A 25 -40.86 17.59 8.28
CA VAL A 25 -39.77 18.58 8.25
C VAL A 25 -40.30 19.80 7.53
N GLN A 26 -40.47 20.87 8.30
CA GLN A 26 -40.84 22.20 7.84
C GLN A 26 -39.75 22.73 6.90
N HIS A 27 -40.14 23.06 5.67
CA HIS A 27 -39.41 23.99 4.84
C HIS A 27 -39.60 25.40 5.43
N SER A 28 -38.53 25.97 5.97
CA SER A 28 -38.48 27.39 6.31
C SER A 28 -38.18 28.18 5.04
N ASP A 29 -39.21 28.84 4.52
CA ASP A 29 -39.06 29.97 3.61
C ASP A 29 -38.36 31.11 4.34
N LEU A 30 -37.15 31.45 3.90
CA LEU A 30 -36.58 32.78 4.12
C LEU A 30 -36.11 33.29 2.75
N GLY A 31 -37.03 33.99 2.09
CA GLY A 31 -36.71 34.85 0.97
C GLY A 31 -35.78 35.96 1.44
N VAL A 32 -34.59 36.02 0.86
CA VAL A 32 -33.74 37.22 0.93
C VAL A 32 -33.60 37.75 -0.49
N SER A 33 -34.40 38.77 -0.73
CA SER A 33 -34.28 39.77 -1.79
C SER A 33 -32.83 40.25 -1.94
N TRP A 34 -32.31 40.26 -3.17
CA TRP A 34 -31.15 41.10 -3.52
C TRP A 34 -31.56 42.09 -4.59
N ALA A 35 -31.90 43.29 -4.13
CA ALA A 35 -32.10 44.45 -4.97
C ALA A 35 -30.78 44.89 -5.59
N LYS A 36 -30.85 45.26 -6.87
CA LYS A 36 -29.83 46.02 -7.60
C LYS A 36 -29.63 47.38 -6.93
N SER A 37 -28.38 47.76 -6.62
CA SER A 37 -27.97 49.17 -6.72
C SER A 37 -26.46 49.33 -6.97
N HIS A 38 -26.20 50.09 -8.04
CA HIS A 38 -25.14 51.07 -8.30
C HIS A 38 -23.67 50.87 -7.83
N ASN A 39 -22.83 50.62 -8.85
CA ASN A 39 -21.61 51.34 -9.23
C ASN A 39 -20.99 52.34 -8.21
N SER A 40 -19.77 52.05 -7.73
CA SER A 40 -18.74 53.03 -7.32
C SER A 40 -17.38 52.34 -7.04
N PRO A 41 -16.25 53.08 -7.06
CA PRO A 41 -15.07 52.73 -7.85
C PRO A 41 -14.03 51.85 -7.15
N ILE A 42 -13.18 51.24 -7.99
CA ILE A 42 -12.06 50.37 -7.65
C ILE A 42 -11.02 51.14 -6.81
N SER A 43 -10.90 50.80 -5.53
CA SER A 43 -9.71 51.11 -4.73
C SER A 43 -8.73 49.96 -4.84
N GLN A 44 -7.51 50.27 -5.31
CA GLN A 44 -6.37 49.37 -5.35
C GLN A 44 -5.99 48.97 -3.93
N THR A 45 -6.35 47.76 -3.51
CA THR A 45 -5.84 47.16 -2.27
C THR A 45 -4.63 46.31 -2.61
N THR A 46 -3.49 46.76 -2.12
CA THR A 46 -2.22 46.03 -1.95
C THR A 46 -2.43 44.53 -1.75
N GLN A 47 -1.77 43.71 -2.59
CA GLN A 47 -1.75 42.26 -2.44
C GLN A 47 -1.19 41.89 -1.05
N PRO A 48 -1.94 41.19 -0.18
CA PRO A 48 -1.34 40.59 0.99
C PRO A 48 -0.49 39.39 0.56
N ALA A 49 0.68 39.26 1.15
CA ALA A 49 1.57 38.12 0.99
C ALA A 49 0.79 36.79 1.09
N THR A 50 1.02 35.91 0.12
CA THR A 50 0.40 34.58 0.05
C THR A 50 0.81 33.74 1.26
N GLN A 51 0.08 33.86 2.36
CA GLN A 51 0.06 32.80 3.36
C GLN A 51 -0.67 31.62 2.73
N PRO A 52 -0.12 30.39 2.79
CA PRO A 52 -0.84 29.22 2.28
C PRO A 52 -2.17 29.14 3.02
N LEU A 53 -3.27 29.07 2.27
CA LEU A 53 -4.63 28.85 2.79
C LEU A 53 -4.64 27.56 3.62
N GLN A 54 -4.37 27.70 4.93
CA GLN A 54 -4.51 26.63 5.90
C GLN A 54 -5.99 26.27 5.93
N THR A 55 -6.32 25.11 5.37
CA THR A 55 -7.70 24.62 5.33
C THR A 55 -7.84 23.66 6.50
N PRO A 56 -8.45 24.08 7.63
CA PRO A 56 -8.44 23.32 8.89
C PRO A 56 -9.02 21.89 8.73
N TRP A 57 -9.91 21.69 7.78
CA TRP A 57 -10.46 20.37 7.44
C TRP A 57 -9.42 19.42 6.80
N ILE A 58 -8.45 19.91 6.03
CA ILE A 58 -7.37 19.09 5.46
C ILE A 58 -6.48 18.56 6.58
N ASP A 59 -6.16 19.39 7.57
CA ASP A 59 -5.38 18.98 8.73
C ASP A 59 -6.13 17.98 9.61
N GLU A 60 -7.45 18.12 9.73
CA GLU A 60 -8.31 17.13 10.41
C GLU A 60 -8.27 15.76 9.70
N LEU A 61 -8.28 15.74 8.36
CA LEU A 61 -8.18 14.49 7.60
C LEU A 61 -6.78 13.88 7.65
N ARG A 62 -5.72 14.71 7.67
CA ARG A 62 -4.34 14.24 7.92
C ARG A 62 -4.20 13.63 9.31
N ARG A 63 -4.79 14.26 10.34
CA ARG A 63 -4.87 13.71 11.69
C ARG A 63 -5.61 12.38 11.71
N LEU A 64 -6.78 12.30 11.07
CA LEU A 64 -7.53 11.05 10.94
C LEU A 64 -6.69 9.92 10.31
N ASN A 65 -5.94 10.22 9.24
CA ASN A 65 -5.05 9.24 8.62
C ASN A 65 -3.91 8.79 9.54
N THR A 66 -3.38 9.72 10.35
CA THR A 66 -2.33 9.44 11.33
C THR A 66 -2.86 8.60 12.50
N ASP A 67 -3.99 9.00 13.09
CA ASP A 67 -4.61 8.35 14.24
C ASP A 67 -5.10 6.94 13.91
N THR A 68 -5.51 6.71 12.67
CA THR A 68 -5.94 5.39 12.19
C THR A 68 -4.80 4.58 11.58
N ASP A 69 -3.56 5.08 11.65
CA ASP A 69 -2.33 4.46 11.16
C ASP A 69 -2.45 3.93 9.72
N GLN A 70 -2.94 4.80 8.83
CA GLN A 70 -3.08 4.52 7.40
C GLN A 70 -1.72 4.33 6.74
N ARG A 71 -1.59 3.32 5.88
CA ARG A 71 -0.32 2.95 5.25
C ARG A 71 -0.49 2.55 3.79
N GLY A 72 0.60 2.60 3.05
CA GLY A 72 0.66 2.11 1.68
C GLY A 72 -0.16 2.95 0.70
N LYS A 73 -0.64 2.30 -0.37
CA LYS A 73 -1.28 2.96 -1.53
C LYS A 73 -2.80 2.86 -1.56
N SER A 74 -3.40 2.45 -0.44
CA SER A 74 -4.86 2.28 -0.30
C SER A 74 -5.27 2.71 1.08
N TRP A 75 -6.48 3.23 1.21
CA TRP A 75 -7.05 3.58 2.50
C TRP A 75 -7.77 2.38 3.13
N THR A 76 -7.65 2.21 4.44
CA THR A 76 -8.10 1.02 5.17
C THR A 76 -9.09 1.38 6.27
N LEU A 77 -10.09 0.53 6.50
CA LEU A 77 -11.08 0.82 7.53
C LEU A 77 -10.41 0.83 8.92
N PRO A 78 -10.65 1.85 9.75
CA PRO A 78 -10.10 1.91 11.10
C PRO A 78 -10.58 0.74 11.95
N VAL A 79 -9.65 0.14 12.69
CA VAL A 79 -9.95 -0.90 13.68
C VAL A 79 -10.01 -0.24 15.07
N SER A 80 -11.05 -0.55 15.85
CA SER A 80 -11.20 -0.02 17.20
C SER A 80 -10.03 -0.45 18.09
N THR A 81 -9.45 0.49 18.83
CA THR A 81 -8.36 0.23 19.78
C THR A 81 -8.77 -0.89 20.75
N GLY A 82 -7.89 -1.88 20.92
CA GLY A 82 -8.13 -3.03 21.82
C GLY A 82 -8.88 -4.22 21.20
N GLN A 83 -9.52 -4.07 20.03
CA GLN A 83 -10.23 -5.18 19.37
C GLN A 83 -9.29 -6.36 19.03
N GLU A 84 -8.02 -6.06 18.77
CA GLU A 84 -7.00 -7.06 18.47
C GLU A 84 -6.29 -7.61 19.73
N ALA A 85 -6.53 -7.05 20.92
CA ALA A 85 -5.77 -7.38 22.13
C ALA A 85 -5.96 -8.84 22.58
N ARG A 86 -7.15 -9.41 22.32
CA ARG A 86 -7.50 -10.79 22.67
C ARG A 86 -7.11 -11.81 21.60
N ILE A 87 -6.63 -11.35 20.44
CA ILE A 87 -6.30 -12.23 19.31
C ILE A 87 -4.82 -12.56 19.37
N PRO A 88 -4.43 -13.84 19.58
CA PRO A 88 -3.04 -14.25 19.57
C PRO A 88 -2.38 -13.84 18.25
N ILE A 89 -1.19 -13.24 18.32
CA ILE A 89 -0.39 -12.97 17.13
C ILE A 89 -0.01 -14.28 16.45
N TRP A 90 0.15 -14.25 15.13
CA TRP A 90 0.65 -15.42 14.44
C TRP A 90 2.10 -15.74 14.87
N THR A 91 2.50 -17.00 14.79
CA THR A 91 3.88 -17.39 15.15
C THR A 91 4.93 -16.89 14.15
N SER A 92 4.62 -17.04 12.86
CA SER A 92 5.36 -16.54 11.69
C SER A 92 4.52 -16.86 10.47
N ARG A 93 4.86 -16.30 9.30
CA ARG A 93 4.20 -16.66 8.04
C ARG A 93 4.23 -18.17 7.79
N ASP A 94 5.42 -18.79 7.85
CA ASP A 94 5.57 -20.22 7.58
C ASP A 94 4.99 -21.10 8.68
N GLY A 95 5.13 -20.67 9.95
CA GLY A 95 4.52 -21.36 11.09
C GLY A 95 2.99 -21.39 10.98
N TRP A 96 2.39 -20.25 10.66
CA TRP A 96 0.95 -20.13 10.45
C TRP A 96 0.48 -20.94 9.24
N MET A 97 1.21 -20.94 8.13
CA MET A 97 0.90 -21.80 6.96
C MET A 97 0.93 -23.29 7.30
N ARG A 98 1.91 -23.74 8.10
CA ARG A 98 1.96 -25.12 8.60
C ARG A 98 0.77 -25.43 9.51
N GLN A 99 0.41 -24.51 10.41
CA GLN A 99 -0.74 -24.67 11.29
C GLN A 99 -2.07 -24.75 10.52
N VAL A 100 -2.26 -23.94 9.47
CA VAL A 100 -3.44 -24.06 8.59
C VAL A 100 -3.48 -25.43 7.94
N ARG A 101 -2.37 -25.88 7.32
CA ARG A 101 -2.30 -27.21 6.68
C ARG A 101 -2.54 -28.33 7.69
N TYR A 102 -1.96 -28.23 8.88
CA TYR A 102 -2.16 -29.19 9.97
C TYR A 102 -3.61 -29.22 10.43
N ALA A 103 -4.22 -28.05 10.68
CA ALA A 103 -5.61 -27.94 11.11
C ALA A 103 -6.56 -28.65 10.13
N VAL A 104 -6.46 -28.33 8.84
CA VAL A 104 -7.41 -28.84 7.84
C VAL A 104 -7.19 -30.31 7.47
N THR A 105 -6.02 -30.88 7.74
CA THR A 105 -5.71 -32.28 7.40
C THR A 105 -5.76 -33.22 8.60
N LYS A 106 -5.24 -32.80 9.76
CA LYS A 106 -5.03 -33.66 10.92
C LYS A 106 -6.12 -33.53 11.98
N THR A 107 -6.76 -32.37 12.12
CA THR A 107 -7.81 -32.19 13.14
C THR A 107 -9.20 -32.57 12.60
N ALA A 108 -10.04 -33.18 13.45
CA ALA A 108 -11.41 -33.51 13.09
C ALA A 108 -12.25 -32.24 12.84
N ALA A 109 -12.08 -31.21 13.68
CA ALA A 109 -12.75 -29.91 13.52
C ALA A 109 -12.38 -29.23 12.18
N GLY A 110 -11.10 -29.26 11.79
CA GLY A 110 -10.65 -28.72 10.51
C GLY A 110 -11.22 -29.44 9.30
N ARG A 111 -11.24 -30.78 9.32
CA ARG A 111 -11.86 -31.57 8.25
C ARG A 111 -13.36 -31.31 8.14
N ALA A 112 -14.06 -31.23 9.28
CA ALA A 112 -15.48 -30.91 9.32
C ALA A 112 -15.77 -29.50 8.78
N ALA A 113 -14.96 -28.50 9.14
CA ALA A 113 -15.11 -27.13 8.63
C ALA A 113 -14.86 -27.04 7.12
N ALA A 114 -13.82 -27.71 6.61
CA ALA A 114 -13.52 -27.77 5.18
C ALA A 114 -14.65 -28.45 4.40
N ALA A 115 -15.18 -29.57 4.90
CA ALA A 115 -16.30 -30.28 4.30
C ALA A 115 -17.58 -29.44 4.29
N ARG A 116 -17.94 -28.81 5.43
CA ARG A 116 -19.11 -27.92 5.57
C ARG A 116 -19.10 -26.79 4.54
N HIS A 117 -17.93 -26.26 4.21
CA HIS A 117 -17.76 -25.19 3.22
C HIS A 117 -17.30 -25.67 1.84
N ARG A 118 -17.25 -27.00 1.61
CA ARG A 118 -16.87 -27.64 0.34
C ARG A 118 -15.54 -27.13 -0.23
N ILE A 119 -14.52 -27.05 0.61
CA ILE A 119 -13.18 -26.59 0.21
C ILE A 119 -12.18 -27.75 0.25
N GLY A 120 -11.42 -27.90 -0.83
CA GLY A 120 -10.28 -28.82 -0.90
C GLY A 120 -9.06 -28.28 -0.14
N VAL A 121 -8.21 -29.19 0.32
CA VAL A 121 -7.00 -28.85 1.12
C VAL A 121 -6.08 -27.89 0.38
N GLU A 122 -5.76 -28.17 -0.88
CA GLU A 122 -4.83 -27.32 -1.65
C GLU A 122 -5.42 -25.92 -1.94
N SER A 123 -6.72 -25.82 -2.22
CA SER A 123 -7.39 -24.51 -2.33
C SER A 123 -7.34 -23.74 -1.01
N MET A 124 -7.51 -24.43 0.13
CA MET A 124 -7.42 -23.80 1.45
C MET A 124 -6.01 -23.28 1.72
N VAL A 125 -4.98 -24.07 1.40
CA VAL A 125 -3.57 -23.66 1.53
C VAL A 125 -3.25 -22.49 0.59
N ALA A 126 -3.75 -22.48 -0.64
CA ALA A 126 -3.57 -21.36 -1.57
C ALA A 126 -4.22 -20.06 -1.06
N ILE A 127 -5.47 -20.13 -0.57
CA ILE A 127 -6.17 -18.98 0.03
C ILE A 127 -5.42 -18.47 1.26
N ALA A 128 -4.95 -19.37 2.13
CA ALA A 128 -4.17 -19.02 3.30
C ALA A 128 -2.87 -18.31 2.90
N GLY A 129 -2.15 -18.83 1.90
CA GLY A 129 -0.94 -18.21 1.36
C GLY A 129 -1.19 -16.79 0.84
N ALA A 130 -2.31 -16.59 0.13
CA ALA A 130 -2.73 -15.27 -0.34
C ALA A 130 -3.03 -14.32 0.82
N HIS A 131 -3.75 -14.76 1.86
CA HIS A 131 -3.98 -13.96 3.07
C HIS A 131 -2.67 -13.60 3.78
N ALA A 132 -1.80 -14.59 3.99
CA ALA A 132 -0.51 -14.43 4.67
C ALA A 132 0.44 -13.47 3.94
N SER A 133 0.35 -13.41 2.61
CA SER A 133 1.14 -12.46 1.80
C SER A 133 0.75 -10.99 1.98
N SER A 134 -0.46 -10.74 2.48
CA SER A 134 -1.01 -9.41 2.71
C SER A 134 -1.03 -9.03 4.19
N ALA A 135 -0.53 -9.91 5.06
CA ALA A 135 -0.47 -9.66 6.50
C ALA A 135 0.82 -8.93 6.87
N ASP A 136 0.77 -8.15 7.95
CA ASP A 136 1.96 -7.64 8.60
C ASP A 136 2.87 -8.81 9.01
N SER A 137 4.14 -8.74 8.58
CA SER A 137 5.10 -9.84 8.73
C SER A 137 5.32 -10.26 10.19
N LYS A 138 5.25 -9.30 11.12
CA LYS A 138 5.55 -9.51 12.53
C LYS A 138 4.34 -10.01 13.31
N THR A 139 3.15 -9.49 13.01
CA THR A 139 1.96 -9.70 13.85
C THR A 139 0.89 -10.58 13.19
N GLY A 140 0.88 -10.71 11.87
CA GLY A 140 -0.16 -11.41 11.12
C GLY A 140 -1.44 -10.58 10.92
N ARG A 141 -1.39 -9.30 11.28
CA ARG A 141 -2.54 -8.38 11.29
C ARG A 141 -2.63 -7.56 10.01
N ARG A 142 -3.65 -6.71 9.90
CA ARG A 142 -3.85 -5.75 8.80
C ARG A 142 -3.89 -6.38 7.41
N VAL A 143 -4.53 -7.54 7.30
CA VAL A 143 -4.84 -8.09 5.98
C VAL A 143 -6.01 -7.30 5.39
N THR A 144 -5.69 -6.39 4.48
CA THR A 144 -6.65 -5.46 3.84
C THR A 144 -6.84 -5.72 2.35
N ALA A 145 -6.40 -6.89 1.86
CA ALA A 145 -6.59 -7.27 0.47
C ALA A 145 -8.07 -7.52 0.14
N THR A 146 -8.49 -7.05 -1.03
CA THR A 146 -9.82 -7.33 -1.59
C THR A 146 -9.98 -8.84 -1.85
N VAL A 147 -11.22 -9.32 -1.83
CA VAL A 147 -11.52 -10.72 -2.16
C VAL A 147 -11.04 -11.05 -3.59
N GLN A 148 -11.19 -10.11 -4.52
CA GLN A 148 -10.70 -10.21 -5.88
C GLN A 148 -9.17 -10.38 -5.94
N ASN A 149 -8.40 -9.57 -5.20
CA ASN A 149 -6.93 -9.68 -5.18
C ASN A 149 -6.46 -10.99 -4.55
N LEU A 150 -7.15 -11.45 -3.50
CA LEU A 150 -6.86 -12.73 -2.87
C LEU A 150 -7.19 -13.90 -3.82
N ALA A 151 -8.31 -13.81 -4.54
CA ALA A 151 -8.74 -14.78 -5.53
C ALA A 151 -7.71 -14.90 -6.67
N ALA A 152 -7.33 -13.76 -7.26
CA ALA A 152 -6.31 -13.69 -8.30
C ALA A 152 -4.96 -14.27 -7.82
N ARG A 153 -4.53 -13.93 -6.60
CA ARG A 153 -3.27 -14.43 -6.04
C ARG A 153 -3.30 -15.92 -5.71
N ALA A 154 -4.43 -16.44 -5.25
CA ALA A 154 -4.61 -17.85 -4.92
C ALA A 154 -4.94 -18.72 -6.16
N GLY A 155 -5.23 -18.12 -7.32
CA GLY A 155 -5.66 -18.84 -8.52
C GLY A 155 -7.05 -19.48 -8.36
N VAL A 156 -7.95 -18.89 -7.56
CA VAL A 156 -9.29 -19.42 -7.30
C VAL A 156 -10.35 -18.34 -7.48
N SER A 157 -11.63 -18.70 -7.50
CA SER A 157 -12.72 -17.73 -7.60
C SER A 157 -12.99 -16.99 -6.28
N GLU A 158 -13.60 -15.81 -6.35
CA GLU A 158 -13.99 -15.05 -5.15
C GLU A 158 -14.91 -15.83 -4.22
N SER A 159 -15.79 -16.67 -4.76
CA SER A 159 -16.68 -17.52 -3.97
C SER A 159 -15.90 -18.57 -3.17
N VAL A 160 -14.80 -19.10 -3.72
CA VAL A 160 -13.86 -20.00 -3.02
C VAL A 160 -13.16 -19.25 -1.89
N VAL A 161 -12.66 -18.03 -2.12
CA VAL A 161 -12.04 -17.21 -1.05
C VAL A 161 -13.03 -16.94 0.09
N LYS A 162 -14.28 -16.56 -0.24
CA LYS A 162 -15.34 -16.33 0.77
C LYS A 162 -15.61 -17.59 1.60
N ARG A 163 -15.63 -18.77 0.97
CA ARG A 163 -15.74 -20.05 1.68
C ARG A 163 -14.51 -20.33 2.56
N GLY A 164 -13.30 -20.03 2.09
CA GLY A 164 -12.05 -20.21 2.84
C GLY A 164 -11.99 -19.33 4.07
N ARG A 165 -12.44 -18.09 3.96
CA ARG A 165 -12.63 -17.17 5.09
C ARG A 165 -13.59 -17.71 6.15
N ARG A 166 -14.64 -18.47 5.78
CA ARG A 166 -15.52 -19.12 6.77
C ARG A 166 -14.78 -20.24 7.51
N VAL A 167 -13.94 -21.02 6.81
CA VAL A 167 -13.09 -22.04 7.43
C VAL A 167 -12.08 -21.40 8.39
N LEU A 168 -11.39 -20.32 7.99
CA LEU A 168 -10.45 -19.60 8.87
C LEU A 168 -11.13 -19.08 10.14
N LYS A 169 -12.34 -18.54 10.02
CA LYS A 169 -13.14 -18.08 11.18
C LYS A 169 -13.53 -19.25 12.10
N ALA A 170 -14.04 -20.34 11.52
CA ALA A 170 -14.45 -21.52 12.29
C ALA A 170 -13.30 -22.15 13.09
N LEU A 171 -12.07 -22.04 12.59
CA LEU A 171 -10.87 -22.58 13.22
C LEU A 171 -10.10 -21.55 14.06
N HIS A 172 -10.62 -20.35 14.26
CA HIS A 172 -9.95 -19.25 14.97
C HIS A 172 -8.56 -18.90 14.39
N LEU A 173 -8.33 -19.22 13.12
CA LEU A 173 -7.08 -18.94 12.39
C LEU A 173 -7.10 -17.56 11.71
N GLY A 174 -8.29 -16.97 11.55
CA GLY A 174 -8.45 -15.62 11.00
C GLY A 174 -9.72 -14.95 11.52
N PHE A 175 -9.61 -13.69 11.90
CA PHE A 175 -10.67 -12.86 12.45
C PHE A 175 -10.95 -11.68 11.53
N GLU A 176 -12.22 -11.49 11.19
CA GLU A 176 -12.68 -10.29 10.47
C GLU A 176 -12.97 -9.21 11.51
N LEU A 177 -12.08 -8.22 11.58
CA LEU A 177 -12.18 -7.13 12.55
C LEU A 177 -13.21 -6.10 12.10
N VAL A 178 -13.13 -5.74 10.82
CA VAL A 178 -14.05 -4.79 10.19
C VAL A 178 -14.48 -5.34 8.85
N ARG A 179 -15.80 -5.34 8.61
CA ARG A 179 -16.36 -5.76 7.33
C ARG A 179 -16.17 -4.67 6.27
N GLY A 180 -15.70 -5.06 5.10
CA GLY A 180 -15.52 -4.15 3.97
C GLY A 180 -16.83 -3.47 3.59
N ARG A 181 -16.77 -2.17 3.31
CA ARG A 181 -17.91 -1.31 2.99
C ARG A 181 -17.51 -0.14 2.10
N THR A 182 -18.52 0.57 1.60
CA THR A 182 -18.33 1.88 0.98
C THR A 182 -17.83 2.87 2.03
N LEU A 183 -16.89 3.72 1.62
CA LEU A 183 -16.38 4.78 2.47
C LEU A 183 -17.43 5.89 2.64
N THR A 184 -17.50 6.49 3.83
CA THR A 184 -18.27 7.71 4.04
C THR A 184 -17.61 8.89 3.31
N THR A 185 -18.30 10.01 3.12
CA THR A 185 -17.72 11.20 2.48
C THR A 185 -16.41 11.65 3.15
N ARG A 186 -16.38 11.63 4.49
CA ARG A 186 -15.18 11.99 5.26
C ARG A 186 -14.03 11.01 5.03
N GLU A 187 -14.31 9.71 5.00
CA GLU A 187 -13.30 8.68 4.75
C GLU A 187 -12.82 8.69 3.30
N PHE A 188 -13.71 9.00 2.35
CA PHE A 188 -13.37 9.18 0.95
C PHE A 188 -12.37 10.34 0.77
N GLN A 189 -12.64 11.50 1.39
CA GLN A 189 -11.71 12.63 1.38
C GLN A 189 -10.39 12.29 2.09
N ALA A 190 -10.44 11.56 3.21
CA ALA A 190 -9.25 11.08 3.90
C ALA A 190 -8.40 10.16 3.01
N ALA A 191 -9.05 9.29 2.22
CA ALA A 191 -8.39 8.42 1.25
C ALA A 191 -7.73 9.22 0.10
N GLU A 192 -8.42 10.23 -0.43
CA GLU A 192 -7.87 11.12 -1.46
C GLU A 192 -6.61 11.85 -0.95
N ILE A 193 -6.61 12.33 0.29
CA ILE A 193 -5.43 12.98 0.89
C ILE A 193 -4.31 11.95 1.16
N HIS A 194 -4.65 10.72 1.55
CA HIS A 194 -3.68 9.69 1.90
C HIS A 194 -2.86 9.22 0.71
N HIS A 195 -3.52 8.92 -0.42
CA HIS A 195 -2.87 8.29 -1.57
C HIS A 195 -3.09 9.02 -2.91
N GLY A 196 -3.69 10.21 -2.90
CA GLY A 196 -3.86 11.07 -4.08
C GLY A 196 -4.84 10.54 -5.14
N GLY A 197 -5.63 9.52 -4.80
CA GLY A 197 -6.51 8.83 -5.75
C GLY A 197 -7.91 8.65 -5.20
N ARG A 198 -8.86 8.31 -6.09
CA ARG A 198 -10.25 8.07 -5.71
C ARG A 198 -10.43 6.65 -5.19
N GLN A 199 -10.92 6.50 -3.97
CA GLN A 199 -11.27 5.21 -3.38
C GLN A 199 -12.67 5.26 -2.77
N HIS A 200 -13.65 4.61 -3.41
CA HIS A 200 -15.03 4.60 -2.91
C HIS A 200 -15.33 3.45 -1.94
N ARG A 201 -14.50 2.40 -1.91
CA ARG A 201 -14.74 1.19 -1.11
C ARG A 201 -13.45 0.76 -0.44
N ALA A 202 -13.57 0.21 0.76
CA ALA A 202 -12.47 -0.45 1.45
C ALA A 202 -12.80 -1.92 1.70
N ALA A 203 -11.77 -2.76 1.60
CA ALA A 203 -11.88 -4.19 1.87
C ALA A 203 -12.08 -4.47 3.37
N SER A 204 -12.55 -5.67 3.70
CA SER A 204 -12.55 -6.12 5.10
C SER A 204 -11.14 -6.13 5.66
N VAL A 205 -10.99 -5.75 6.93
CA VAL A 205 -9.74 -5.82 7.67
C VAL A 205 -9.71 -7.11 8.47
N TRP A 206 -8.67 -7.91 8.25
CA TRP A 206 -8.50 -9.22 8.87
C TRP A 206 -7.23 -9.28 9.71
N ALA A 207 -7.30 -10.03 10.81
CA ALA A 207 -6.15 -10.47 11.59
C ALA A 207 -6.00 -11.99 11.52
N LEU A 208 -4.80 -12.46 11.20
CA LEU A 208 -4.45 -13.87 11.22
C LEU A 208 -3.90 -14.24 12.60
N SER A 209 -4.28 -15.40 13.10
CA SER A 209 -3.94 -15.85 14.45
C SER A 209 -3.40 -17.26 14.45
N SER A 210 -2.51 -17.54 15.39
CA SER A 210 -2.01 -18.87 15.72
C SER A 210 -2.54 -19.27 17.10
N PRO A 211 -3.70 -19.97 17.20
CA PRO A 211 -4.25 -20.42 18.48
C PRO A 211 -3.25 -21.28 19.26
N PRO A 212 -3.02 -21.05 20.57
CA PRO A 212 -2.01 -21.76 21.35
C PRO A 212 -2.13 -23.29 21.27
N ASP A 213 -3.35 -23.83 21.35
CA ASP A 213 -3.60 -25.27 21.27
C ASP A 213 -3.17 -25.85 19.92
N LEU A 214 -3.40 -25.09 18.85
CA LEU A 214 -3.00 -25.50 17.50
C LEU A 214 -1.49 -25.38 17.31
N VAL A 215 -0.86 -24.37 17.92
CA VAL A 215 0.60 -24.24 17.94
C VAL A 215 1.23 -25.44 18.63
N ALA A 216 0.72 -25.83 19.81
CA ALA A 216 1.21 -26.98 20.57
C ALA A 216 0.98 -28.31 19.83
N ALA A 217 -0.16 -28.47 19.16
CA ALA A 217 -0.48 -29.68 18.41
C ALA A 217 0.26 -29.80 17.08
N THR A 218 0.73 -28.70 16.49
CA THR A 218 1.42 -28.73 15.18
C THR A 218 2.88 -29.17 15.36
N PRO A 219 3.33 -30.26 14.70
CA PRO A 219 4.71 -30.71 14.81
C PRO A 219 5.69 -29.62 14.38
N ALA A 220 6.78 -29.48 15.15
CA ALA A 220 7.86 -28.56 14.80
C ALA A 220 8.47 -28.92 13.45
N PRO A 221 8.93 -27.93 12.66
CA PRO A 221 9.65 -28.23 11.43
C PRO A 221 10.90 -29.06 11.77
N PRO A 222 11.28 -30.04 10.93
CA PRO A 222 12.52 -30.77 11.13
C PRO A 222 13.67 -29.77 11.17
N GLN A 223 14.35 -29.69 12.32
CA GLN A 223 15.53 -28.84 12.47
C GLN A 223 16.61 -29.36 11.53
N PRO A 224 17.29 -28.50 10.74
CA PRO A 224 18.44 -28.94 9.98
C PRO A 224 19.45 -29.51 10.98
N LYS A 225 19.82 -30.78 10.80
CA LYS A 225 20.87 -31.43 11.61
C LYS A 225 22.10 -30.52 11.54
N LYS A 226 22.49 -29.93 12.67
CA LYS A 226 23.72 -29.12 12.75
C LYS A 226 24.86 -30.02 12.27
N ARG A 227 25.41 -29.75 11.07
CA ARG A 227 26.67 -30.35 10.66
C ARG A 227 27.68 -29.95 11.71
N GLY A 228 28.28 -30.94 12.36
CA GLY A 228 29.31 -30.71 13.38
C GLY A 228 30.35 -29.74 12.84
N SER A 229 30.63 -28.70 13.62
CA SER A 229 31.74 -27.79 13.36
C SER A 229 33.02 -28.62 13.32
N SER A 230 33.55 -28.89 12.11
CA SER A 230 34.86 -29.52 11.96
C SER A 230 35.90 -28.53 12.48
N HIS A 231 36.27 -28.68 13.74
CA HIS A 231 37.38 -27.93 14.33
C HIS A 231 38.67 -28.35 13.61
N GLY A 232 39.25 -27.38 12.90
CA GLY A 232 40.69 -27.15 12.76
C GLY A 232 41.55 -28.34 12.36
N ARG A 233 41.76 -28.53 11.05
CA ARG A 233 43.01 -29.10 10.54
C ARG A 233 44.14 -28.13 10.90
N THR A 234 44.95 -28.50 11.88
CA THR A 234 46.19 -27.79 12.21
C THR A 234 47.17 -27.90 11.05
N HIS A 235 47.40 -26.80 10.33
CA HIS A 235 48.52 -26.71 9.41
C HIS A 235 49.80 -26.62 10.23
N ARG A 236 50.61 -27.68 10.17
CA ARG A 236 51.94 -27.79 10.75
C ARG A 236 52.87 -26.82 9.99
N ALA A 237 53.26 -25.71 10.62
CA ALA A 237 54.24 -24.80 10.04
C ALA A 237 55.64 -25.44 10.07
N ALA A 238 56.27 -25.52 8.90
CA ALA A 238 57.62 -26.02 8.72
C ALA A 238 58.64 -25.07 9.36
N LYS A 239 59.65 -25.66 9.99
CA LYS A 239 60.79 -25.00 10.60
C LYS A 239 61.67 -24.35 9.52
N HIS A 240 61.97 -23.06 9.67
CA HIS A 240 63.21 -22.48 9.15
C HIS A 240 63.90 -21.69 10.26
N ALA A 241 65.19 -21.98 10.39
CA ALA A 241 66.10 -21.49 11.42
C ALA A 241 66.99 -20.36 10.89
N ARG A 242 67.64 -19.67 11.84
CA ARG A 242 68.71 -18.64 11.75
C ARG A 242 68.20 -17.20 11.55
N GLN A 243 68.74 -16.16 12.19
CA GLN A 243 69.94 -16.01 13.03
C GLN A 243 69.83 -14.73 13.89
N THR A 244 70.67 -14.67 14.90
CA THR A 244 70.84 -13.72 16.01
C THR A 244 71.40 -12.33 15.65
N THR A 245 70.96 -11.27 16.36
CA THR A 245 71.79 -10.24 17.04
C THR A 245 70.96 -9.38 18.03
N THR A 246 71.55 -9.11 19.19
CA THR A 246 71.10 -8.45 20.45
C THR A 246 71.11 -6.89 20.39
N PRO A 247 70.95 -6.13 21.51
CA PRO A 247 69.81 -6.01 22.43
C PRO A 247 69.41 -4.53 22.69
N GLY A 248 68.23 -4.26 23.28
CA GLY A 248 67.92 -2.89 23.73
C GLY A 248 66.63 -2.73 24.51
N SER A 249 66.78 -2.57 25.82
CA SER A 249 65.84 -1.93 26.77
C SER A 249 64.57 -2.69 27.18
N ASN A 250 64.71 -3.38 28.31
CA ASN A 250 63.67 -3.49 29.35
C ASN A 250 63.88 -2.31 30.34
N PRO A 251 62.87 -1.83 31.09
CA PRO A 251 62.32 -2.64 32.20
C PRO A 251 60.80 -2.54 32.46
N ASN A 252 60.18 -3.72 32.66
CA ASN A 252 59.34 -4.20 33.80
C ASN A 252 59.05 -3.23 34.98
N PRO A 253 58.28 -3.58 36.04
CA PRO A 253 57.16 -4.53 36.25
C PRO A 253 55.96 -3.89 37.01
N GLN A 254 54.83 -4.61 37.15
CA GLN A 254 54.29 -4.94 38.48
C GLN A 254 53.10 -5.92 38.38
N ALA A 255 53.37 -7.16 38.79
CA ALA A 255 52.41 -8.04 39.46
C ALA A 255 52.06 -7.40 40.82
N ARG A 256 50.92 -7.64 41.48
CA ARG A 256 50.42 -8.85 42.18
C ARG A 256 49.05 -8.43 42.76
N ASP A 257 48.02 -9.26 42.84
CA ASP A 257 47.72 -10.15 43.98
C ASP A 257 46.50 -11.03 43.61
N ARG A 258 46.65 -12.36 43.63
CA ARG A 258 46.14 -13.31 44.67
C ARG A 258 44.62 -13.56 44.69
N ASP A 259 44.19 -14.68 44.06
CA ASP A 259 43.74 -15.96 44.68
C ASP A 259 42.78 -15.97 45.90
N PRO A 260 42.09 -17.10 46.24
CA PRO A 260 41.16 -17.97 45.48
C PRO A 260 39.93 -18.43 46.35
N LEU A 261 39.13 -19.43 45.87
CA LEU A 261 38.09 -20.24 46.59
C LEU A 261 36.70 -19.59 46.80
N SER A 262 35.52 -20.25 46.75
CA SER A 262 35.03 -21.53 46.22
C SER A 262 33.48 -21.57 46.30
N LEU A 263 32.86 -22.41 45.46
CA LEU A 263 31.64 -23.24 45.66
C LEU A 263 30.20 -22.65 45.77
N SER A 264 29.42 -23.07 44.76
CA SER A 264 28.06 -23.67 44.84
C SER A 264 26.83 -22.82 45.12
N GLY A 265 25.84 -22.93 44.22
CA GLY A 265 24.45 -22.50 44.43
C GLY A 265 23.63 -22.55 43.14
N PHE A 266 22.89 -23.64 42.94
CA PHE A 266 21.99 -23.83 41.80
C PHE A 266 20.73 -22.95 41.87
N SER A 267 20.29 -22.55 40.67
CA SER A 267 18.89 -22.51 40.19
C SER A 267 18.23 -21.13 39.96
N PRO A 268 17.49 -20.96 38.84
CA PRO A 268 17.25 -19.66 38.21
C PRO A 268 15.85 -19.11 38.52
N LYS A 269 15.75 -17.79 38.75
CA LYS A 269 14.48 -17.05 38.69
C LYS A 269 14.69 -15.67 38.05
N GLY A 270 14.01 -15.46 36.92
CA GLY A 270 13.53 -14.16 36.45
C GLY A 270 14.58 -13.13 35.99
N ILE A 271 15.11 -13.26 34.77
CA ILE A 271 15.80 -12.14 34.11
C ILE A 271 14.74 -11.23 33.47
N SER A 272 14.43 -10.16 34.19
CA SER A 272 13.82 -8.93 33.69
C SER A 272 14.68 -8.36 32.54
N CYS A 273 14.13 -8.29 31.33
CA CYS A 273 14.79 -7.78 30.13
C CYS A 273 14.83 -6.25 30.09
N ARG A 274 15.29 -5.57 31.15
CA ARG A 274 15.45 -4.10 31.12
C ARG A 274 16.83 -3.56 31.49
N GLU A 275 17.84 -4.41 31.68
CA GLU A 275 19.13 -3.96 32.21
C GLU A 275 20.38 -4.47 31.46
N VAL A 276 20.25 -4.82 30.18
CA VAL A 276 21.40 -5.22 29.33
C VAL A 276 21.58 -4.29 28.12
N ILE A 277 21.22 -3.00 28.26
CA ILE A 277 21.50 -1.98 27.22
C ILE A 277 22.68 -1.07 27.58
N THR A 278 23.24 -1.11 28.79
CA THR A 278 24.20 -0.07 29.24
C THR A 278 25.67 -0.49 29.36
N LYS A 279 26.10 -1.65 28.85
CA LYS A 279 27.54 -1.98 28.76
C LYS A 279 28.10 -2.14 27.34
N ARG A 280 27.23 -2.30 26.33
CA ARG A 280 27.63 -2.35 24.91
C ARG A 280 27.61 -0.98 24.22
N ALA A 281 26.90 -0.02 24.79
CA ALA A 281 26.86 1.37 24.32
C ALA A 281 28.13 2.14 24.73
N CYS A 282 28.55 2.04 25.99
CA CYS A 282 29.73 2.76 26.50
C CYS A 282 31.07 2.25 25.93
N ALA A 283 31.13 1.03 25.38
CA ALA A 283 32.33 0.51 24.73
C ALA A 283 32.56 1.05 23.30
N ARG A 284 31.59 1.75 22.71
CA ARG A 284 31.73 2.42 21.40
C ARG A 284 32.05 3.90 21.50
N GLU A 285 31.83 4.51 22.65
CA GLU A 285 32.01 5.96 22.85
C GLU A 285 33.49 6.37 22.94
N ASN A 286 34.38 5.41 23.25
CA ASN A 286 35.84 5.64 23.35
C ASN A 286 36.66 5.09 22.17
N GLN A 287 36.03 4.83 21.02
CA GLN A 287 36.75 4.50 19.79
C GLN A 287 36.77 5.74 18.89
N PRO A 288 37.93 6.36 18.57
CA PRO A 288 37.98 7.43 17.59
C PRO A 288 37.46 6.88 16.26
N SER A 289 36.31 7.39 15.83
CA SER A 289 35.64 6.93 14.61
C SER A 289 36.52 7.25 13.40
N SER A 290 36.83 6.22 12.61
CA SER A 290 37.54 6.38 11.33
C SER A 290 36.77 7.35 10.41
N PRO A 291 37.45 8.20 9.62
CA PRO A 291 36.86 9.36 8.93
C PRO A 291 36.02 9.01 7.69
N ASN A 292 35.54 7.76 7.55
CA ASN A 292 34.93 7.26 6.32
C ASN A 292 33.44 6.91 6.46
N GLN A 293 32.69 7.64 7.30
CA GLN A 293 31.23 7.59 7.27
C GLN A 293 30.71 8.45 6.12
N THR A 294 30.56 7.85 4.95
CA THR A 294 29.85 8.45 3.82
C THR A 294 28.38 8.63 4.21
N ASN A 295 27.85 9.85 4.10
CA ASN A 295 26.43 10.13 4.34
C ASN A 295 25.53 9.15 3.54
N PRO A 296 24.40 8.70 4.11
CA PRO A 296 23.49 7.80 3.41
C PRO A 296 22.97 8.47 2.13
N ARG A 297 23.03 7.76 1.01
CA ARG A 297 22.66 8.30 -0.31
C ARG A 297 21.19 8.73 -0.35
N PRO A 298 20.83 9.80 -1.09
CA PRO A 298 19.45 10.26 -1.19
C PRO A 298 18.48 9.16 -1.61
N ILE A 299 17.29 9.11 -0.99
CA ILE A 299 16.30 8.04 -1.24
C ILE A 299 15.78 8.04 -2.69
N ASN A 300 15.67 9.20 -3.32
CA ASN A 300 15.23 9.32 -4.72
C ASN A 300 16.24 8.68 -5.68
N LEU A 301 17.54 8.88 -5.42
CA LEU A 301 18.63 8.24 -6.16
C LEU A 301 18.57 6.71 -6.03
N GLN A 302 18.37 6.19 -4.82
CA GLN A 302 18.25 4.75 -4.58
C GLN A 302 17.02 4.14 -5.31
N ARG A 303 15.89 4.84 -5.29
CA ARG A 303 14.67 4.42 -6.00
C ARG A 303 14.83 4.47 -7.51
N ALA A 304 15.48 5.51 -8.04
CA ALA A 304 15.79 5.63 -9.46
C ALA A 304 16.70 4.48 -9.92
N ALA A 305 17.80 4.21 -9.20
CA ALA A 305 18.71 3.12 -9.51
C ALA A 305 18.01 1.74 -9.49
N SER A 306 17.20 1.47 -8.46
CA SER A 306 16.43 0.22 -8.35
C SER A 306 15.44 0.04 -9.49
N THR A 307 14.68 1.09 -9.82
CA THR A 307 13.69 1.06 -10.92
C THR A 307 14.37 0.91 -12.28
N LEU A 308 15.52 1.56 -12.48
CA LEU A 308 16.33 1.45 -13.69
C LEU A 308 16.85 0.02 -13.88
N ALA A 309 17.42 -0.60 -12.84
CA ALA A 309 17.90 -1.98 -12.89
C ALA A 309 16.78 -2.99 -13.17
N ALA A 310 15.56 -2.73 -12.68
CA ALA A 310 14.40 -3.57 -12.98
C ALA A 310 13.90 -3.41 -14.43
N ALA A 311 13.95 -2.18 -14.98
CA ALA A 311 13.49 -1.88 -16.33
C ALA A 311 14.48 -2.31 -17.43
N ALA A 312 15.77 -2.34 -17.11
CA ALA A 312 16.83 -2.81 -18.00
C ALA A 312 17.73 -3.83 -17.26
N PRO A 313 17.36 -5.11 -17.22
CA PRO A 313 18.11 -6.14 -16.48
C PRO A 313 19.58 -6.30 -16.92
N VAL A 314 19.89 -5.93 -18.16
CA VAL A 314 21.26 -5.97 -18.74
C VAL A 314 22.24 -5.09 -17.98
N ILE A 315 21.75 -4.00 -17.36
CA ILE A 315 22.57 -3.07 -16.56
C ILE A 315 22.44 -3.34 -15.06
N ALA A 316 21.75 -4.40 -14.66
CA ALA A 316 21.70 -4.79 -13.25
C ALA A 316 23.11 -5.18 -12.77
N PRO A 317 23.59 -4.61 -11.66
CA PRO A 317 24.90 -4.93 -11.14
C PRO A 317 24.94 -6.38 -10.65
N SER A 318 26.10 -7.04 -10.80
CA SER A 318 26.38 -8.32 -10.12
C SER A 318 26.63 -8.16 -8.61
N GLY A 319 26.79 -6.91 -8.14
CA GLY A 319 27.01 -6.54 -6.75
C GLY A 319 25.93 -5.61 -6.20
N HIS A 320 26.33 -4.68 -5.31
CA HIS A 320 25.39 -3.77 -4.65
C HIS A 320 24.83 -2.70 -5.60
N ILE A 321 23.54 -2.38 -5.42
CA ILE A 321 22.83 -1.31 -6.16
C ILE A 321 23.52 0.07 -6.06
N GLY A 322 24.34 0.27 -5.02
CA GLY A 322 25.15 1.47 -4.85
C GLY A 322 26.02 1.80 -6.07
N ALA A 323 26.55 0.82 -6.79
CA ALA A 323 27.33 1.11 -7.99
C ALA A 323 26.52 1.83 -9.08
N VAL A 324 25.23 1.50 -9.22
CA VAL A 324 24.32 2.19 -10.16
C VAL A 324 24.01 3.59 -9.67
N CYS A 325 23.78 3.76 -8.36
CA CYS A 325 23.60 5.08 -7.76
C CYS A 325 24.81 5.99 -8.01
N ASP A 326 26.05 5.48 -7.88
CA ASP A 326 27.26 6.28 -8.14
C ASP A 326 27.38 6.71 -9.59
N VAL A 327 26.94 5.87 -10.52
CA VAL A 327 26.98 6.19 -11.95
C VAL A 327 25.92 7.23 -12.32
N ILE A 328 24.71 7.14 -11.76
CA ILE A 328 23.67 8.15 -11.98
C ILE A 328 24.08 9.50 -11.37
N ASP A 329 24.63 9.47 -10.15
CA ASP A 329 25.10 10.68 -9.45
C ASP A 329 26.27 11.34 -10.19
N ARG A 330 27.26 10.55 -10.63
CA ARG A 330 28.38 11.04 -11.45
C ARG A 330 27.94 11.59 -12.81
N ALA A 331 26.85 11.07 -13.38
CA ALA A 331 26.28 11.58 -14.61
C ALA A 331 25.52 12.91 -14.43
N GLY A 332 25.38 13.41 -13.18
CA GLY A 332 24.71 14.68 -12.89
C GLY A 332 23.20 14.65 -13.12
N ILE A 333 22.58 13.46 -13.10
CA ILE A 333 21.15 13.32 -13.39
C ILE A 333 20.35 13.66 -12.14
N ASP A 334 19.51 14.69 -12.23
CA ASP A 334 18.57 15.05 -11.16
C ASP A 334 17.46 14.00 -11.03
N THR A 335 17.61 13.11 -10.06
CA THR A 335 16.65 12.02 -9.79
C THR A 335 15.33 12.46 -9.16
N THR A 336 15.15 13.76 -8.86
CA THR A 336 13.85 14.32 -8.49
C THR A 336 12.98 14.57 -9.73
N ARG A 337 13.62 14.89 -10.86
CA ARG A 337 12.97 15.14 -12.16
C ARG A 337 12.97 13.90 -13.06
N TRP A 338 14.06 13.14 -13.03
CA TRP A 338 14.26 11.94 -13.83
C TRP A 338 14.06 10.68 -12.98
N THR A 339 12.92 10.01 -13.17
CA THR A 339 12.70 8.73 -12.49
C THR A 339 13.52 7.62 -13.13
N GLY A 340 13.77 6.51 -12.41
CA GLY A 340 14.50 5.37 -12.99
C GLY A 340 13.86 4.78 -14.25
N ARG A 341 12.52 4.90 -14.38
CA ARG A 341 11.80 4.50 -15.59
C ARG A 341 12.03 5.48 -16.75
N ASP A 342 12.12 6.77 -16.45
CA ASP A 342 12.44 7.80 -17.44
C ASP A 342 13.86 7.61 -18.00
N ILE A 343 14.82 7.30 -17.13
CA ILE A 343 16.20 7.00 -17.52
C ILE A 343 16.24 5.77 -18.42
N ALA A 344 15.56 4.68 -18.05
CA ALA A 344 15.48 3.46 -18.86
C ALA A 344 14.82 3.70 -20.23
N GLN A 345 13.77 4.54 -20.26
CA GLN A 345 13.09 4.91 -21.50
C GLN A 345 14.00 5.76 -22.39
N ALA A 346 14.69 6.76 -21.84
CA ALA A 346 15.64 7.58 -22.59
C ALA A 346 16.77 6.74 -23.20
N LEU A 347 17.32 5.81 -22.40
CA LEU A 347 18.30 4.84 -22.90
C LEU A 347 17.72 3.96 -24.00
N THR A 348 16.49 3.47 -23.86
CA THR A 348 15.86 2.65 -24.90
C THR A 348 15.61 3.44 -26.18
N THR A 349 15.13 4.68 -26.07
CA THR A 349 14.93 5.58 -27.22
C THR A 349 16.25 5.88 -27.93
N ASP A 350 17.33 6.16 -27.18
CA ASP A 350 18.66 6.36 -27.74
C ASP A 350 19.18 5.09 -28.46
N THR A 351 18.94 3.90 -27.90
CA THR A 351 19.30 2.62 -28.55
C THR A 351 18.54 2.45 -29.88
N VAL A 352 17.23 2.69 -29.88
CA VAL A 352 16.37 2.57 -31.07
C VAL A 352 16.73 3.62 -32.13
N ALA A 353 16.99 4.87 -31.73
CA ALA A 353 17.37 5.95 -32.65
C ALA A 353 18.68 5.66 -33.40
N ARG A 354 19.56 4.85 -32.82
CA ARG A 354 20.81 4.39 -33.43
C ARG A 354 20.64 3.13 -34.29
N GLY A 355 19.45 2.55 -34.33
CA GLY A 355 19.18 1.28 -35.01
C GLY A 355 19.83 0.07 -34.31
N GLU A 356 20.24 0.23 -33.06
CA GLU A 356 20.86 -0.84 -32.27
C GLU A 356 19.79 -1.60 -31.47
N LEU A 357 20.10 -2.84 -31.08
CA LEU A 357 19.29 -3.62 -30.14
C LEU A 357 19.98 -3.66 -28.77
N TRP A 358 19.20 -3.82 -27.72
CA TRP A 358 19.77 -4.03 -26.38
C TRP A 358 20.64 -5.31 -26.37
N PRO A 359 21.89 -5.24 -25.89
CA PRO A 359 22.74 -6.42 -25.78
C PRO A 359 22.17 -7.39 -24.74
N ASN A 360 22.14 -8.70 -25.04
CA ASN A 360 21.63 -9.70 -24.12
C ASN A 360 22.56 -9.93 -22.91
N THR A 361 23.85 -9.70 -23.09
CA THR A 361 24.89 -9.85 -22.06
C THR A 361 25.96 -8.79 -22.25
N VAL A 362 26.40 -8.16 -21.16
CA VAL A 362 27.50 -7.19 -21.16
C VAL A 362 28.56 -7.61 -20.15
N ARG A 363 29.84 -7.56 -20.55
CA ARG A 363 30.98 -7.94 -19.69
C ARG A 363 31.13 -7.03 -18.48
N SER A 364 30.79 -5.74 -18.62
CA SER A 364 30.82 -4.76 -17.54
C SER A 364 29.53 -3.92 -17.54
N PRO A 365 28.50 -4.32 -16.76
CA PRO A 365 27.22 -3.60 -16.71
C PRO A 365 27.36 -2.13 -16.28
N ILE A 366 28.21 -1.86 -15.28
CA ILE A 366 28.45 -0.51 -14.75
C ILE A 366 29.25 0.36 -15.73
N GLY A 367 30.26 -0.20 -16.38
CA GLY A 367 31.03 0.51 -17.41
C GLY A 367 30.17 0.83 -18.63
N TYR A 368 29.37 -0.14 -19.07
CA TYR A 368 28.41 0.05 -20.16
C TYR A 368 27.35 1.11 -19.80
N LEU A 369 26.81 1.09 -18.59
CA LEU A 369 25.87 2.11 -18.12
C LEU A 369 26.51 3.50 -18.11
N THR A 370 27.73 3.63 -17.59
CA THR A 370 28.46 4.91 -17.53
C THR A 370 28.65 5.48 -18.94
N TRP A 371 29.10 4.65 -19.87
CA TRP A 371 29.26 5.02 -21.28
C TRP A 371 27.94 5.42 -21.95
N ARG A 372 26.83 4.74 -21.62
CA ARG A 372 25.52 5.10 -22.17
C ARG A 372 25.00 6.43 -21.63
N LEU A 373 25.11 6.66 -20.32
CA LEU A 373 24.62 7.89 -19.71
C LEU A 373 25.36 9.12 -20.22
N SER A 374 26.66 9.01 -20.52
CA SER A 374 27.46 10.14 -21.02
C SER A 374 27.12 10.57 -22.45
N ARG A 375 26.30 9.82 -23.19
CA ARG A 375 25.94 10.10 -24.59
C ARG A 375 24.57 10.74 -24.76
N ILE A 376 23.80 10.85 -23.68
CA ILE A 376 22.45 11.41 -23.67
C ILE A 376 22.51 12.76 -22.96
N ASP A 377 21.83 13.76 -23.52
CA ASP A 377 21.60 15.03 -22.84
C ASP A 377 20.43 14.88 -21.86
N TRP A 378 20.71 15.11 -20.58
CA TRP A 378 19.74 15.00 -19.48
C TRP A 378 19.18 16.35 -19.03
N SER A 379 19.59 17.45 -19.67
CA SER A 379 19.14 18.81 -19.33
C SER A 379 17.69 19.08 -19.73
N GLY A 380 17.21 18.38 -20.77
CA GLY A 380 15.83 18.49 -21.26
C GLY A 380 14.77 17.97 -20.28
N PRO A 381 13.48 18.16 -20.60
CA PRO A 381 12.40 17.64 -19.77
C PRO A 381 12.43 16.10 -19.74
N SER A 382 12.06 15.51 -18.60
CA SER A 382 11.96 14.04 -18.51
C SER A 382 10.74 13.53 -19.28
N PRO A 383 10.73 12.27 -19.76
CA PRO A 383 9.54 11.64 -20.33
C PRO A 383 8.29 11.72 -19.44
N SER A 384 8.43 11.70 -18.12
CA SER A 384 7.31 11.89 -17.19
C SER A 384 6.84 13.33 -17.12
N GLU A 385 7.76 14.31 -17.14
CA GLU A 385 7.42 15.74 -17.23
C GLU A 385 6.67 16.06 -18.53
N ARG A 386 7.14 15.54 -19.68
CA ARG A 386 6.45 15.68 -20.98
C ARG A 386 5.03 15.13 -20.93
N ARG A 387 4.85 13.90 -20.42
CA ARG A 387 3.51 13.29 -20.28
C ARG A 387 2.59 14.08 -19.35
N ALA A 388 3.13 14.67 -18.29
CA ALA A 388 2.36 15.51 -17.39
C ALA A 388 1.91 16.81 -18.09
N ALA A 389 2.79 17.45 -18.87
CA ALA A 389 2.46 18.62 -19.68
C ALA A 389 1.39 18.29 -20.74
N ASP A 390 1.54 17.18 -21.47
CA ASP A 390 0.57 16.72 -22.46
C ASP A 390 -0.80 16.41 -21.84
N ALA A 391 -0.81 15.82 -20.65
CA ALA A 391 -2.02 15.53 -19.89
C ALA A 391 -2.71 16.82 -19.42
N ALA A 392 -1.95 17.80 -18.92
CA ALA A 392 -2.46 19.10 -18.52
C ALA A 392 -3.08 19.84 -19.72
N HIS A 393 -2.38 19.90 -20.85
CA HIS A 393 -2.90 20.50 -22.08
C HIS A 393 -4.16 19.77 -22.58
N SER A 394 -4.18 18.44 -22.50
CA SER A 394 -5.35 17.65 -22.88
C SER A 394 -6.54 17.82 -21.92
N ALA A 395 -6.29 18.09 -20.64
CA ALA A 395 -7.32 18.39 -19.65
C ALA A 395 -7.92 19.79 -19.89
N GLN A 396 -7.07 20.78 -20.19
CA GLN A 396 -7.51 22.13 -20.55
C GLN A 396 -8.45 22.10 -21.77
N ARG A 397 -8.08 21.40 -22.85
CA ARG A 397 -8.95 21.24 -24.03
C ARG A 397 -10.26 20.50 -23.75
N ARG A 398 -10.32 19.67 -22.70
CA ARG A 398 -11.60 19.04 -22.27
C ARG A 398 -12.45 20.06 -21.51
N ALA A 399 -11.86 20.79 -20.57
CA ALA A 399 -12.54 21.83 -19.81
C ALA A 399 -13.11 22.94 -20.72
N GLU A 400 -12.36 23.36 -21.75
CA GLU A 400 -12.83 24.34 -22.74
C GLU A 400 -14.06 23.83 -23.51
N ARG A 401 -14.03 22.57 -23.96
CA ARG A 401 -15.18 21.95 -24.66
C ARG A 401 -16.38 21.75 -23.74
N ASP A 402 -16.14 21.40 -22.47
CA ASP A 402 -17.22 21.25 -21.49
C ASP A 402 -17.84 22.62 -21.16
N ALA A 403 -17.03 23.67 -21.04
CA ALA A 403 -17.51 25.04 -20.86
C ALA A 403 -18.31 25.54 -22.07
N GLU A 404 -17.89 25.19 -23.29
CA GLU A 404 -18.65 25.50 -24.51
C GLU A 404 -19.99 24.77 -24.55
N ARG A 405 -20.02 23.48 -24.22
CA ARG A 405 -21.26 22.71 -24.10
C ARG A 405 -22.20 23.31 -23.07
N GLU A 406 -21.67 23.77 -21.94
CA GLU A 406 -22.49 24.38 -20.88
C GLU A 406 -23.03 25.75 -21.30
N ARG A 407 -22.23 26.58 -21.98
CA ARG A 407 -22.71 27.83 -22.62
C ARG A 407 -23.83 27.55 -23.63
N ALA A 408 -23.69 26.52 -24.47
CA ALA A 408 -24.71 26.13 -25.43
C ALA A 408 -26.00 25.65 -24.74
N ARG A 409 -25.90 24.87 -23.66
CA ARG A 409 -27.05 24.46 -22.83
C ARG A 409 -27.74 25.66 -22.20
N HIS A 410 -26.99 26.60 -21.64
CA HIS A 410 -27.55 27.83 -21.06
C HIS A 410 -28.26 28.69 -22.11
N ALA A 411 -27.69 28.81 -23.32
CA ALA A 411 -28.31 29.54 -24.42
C ALA A 411 -29.62 28.87 -24.89
N ALA A 412 -29.63 27.54 -25.06
CA ALA A 412 -30.85 26.78 -25.40
C ALA A 412 -31.91 26.83 -24.28
N ALA A 413 -31.48 26.91 -23.02
CA ALA A 413 -32.34 27.04 -21.86
C ALA A 413 -32.73 28.50 -21.55
N SER A 414 -32.32 29.48 -22.37
CA SER A 414 -32.63 30.90 -22.14
C SER A 414 -34.14 31.15 -22.16
N PRO A 415 -34.67 32.03 -21.28
CA PRO A 415 -36.09 32.44 -21.30
C PRO A 415 -36.54 32.94 -22.69
N GLU A 416 -35.66 33.61 -23.42
CA GLU A 416 -35.91 34.10 -24.78
C GLU A 416 -36.05 32.94 -25.78
N HIS A 417 -35.20 31.92 -25.67
CA HIS A 417 -35.27 30.73 -26.52
C HIS A 417 -36.55 29.92 -26.26
N ARG A 418 -36.95 29.79 -24.98
CA ARG A 418 -38.23 29.18 -24.60
C ARG A 418 -39.41 29.98 -25.12
N LYS A 419 -39.37 31.31 -25.06
CA LYS A 419 -40.42 32.18 -25.58
C LYS A 419 -40.57 32.03 -27.10
N ALA A 420 -39.46 32.09 -27.84
CA ALA A 420 -39.45 31.90 -29.30
C ALA A 420 -39.98 30.51 -29.70
N PHE A 421 -39.58 29.45 -28.99
CA PHE A 421 -40.07 28.09 -29.24
C PHE A 421 -41.58 27.97 -28.97
N MET A 422 -42.08 28.55 -27.88
CA MET A 422 -43.51 28.57 -27.57
C MET A 422 -44.31 29.41 -28.57
N GLU A 423 -43.76 30.51 -29.09
CA GLU A 423 -44.37 31.30 -30.16
C GLU A 423 -44.43 30.51 -31.47
N GLN A 424 -43.40 29.75 -31.80
CA GLN A 424 -43.38 28.88 -32.97
C GLN A 424 -44.43 27.76 -32.86
N ILE A 425 -44.56 27.13 -31.68
CA ILE A 425 -45.62 26.16 -31.38
C ILE A 425 -46.99 26.79 -31.56
N ARG A 426 -47.21 28.00 -31.00
CA ARG A 426 -48.48 28.73 -31.16
C ARG A 426 -48.77 29.06 -32.61
N ALA A 427 -47.77 29.41 -33.43
CA ALA A 427 -47.94 29.67 -34.85
C ALA A 427 -48.31 28.40 -35.63
N THR A 428 -47.72 27.25 -35.30
CA THR A 428 -48.08 25.94 -35.90
C THR A 428 -49.44 25.41 -35.44
N LEU A 429 -49.87 25.75 -34.22
CA LEU A 429 -51.16 25.34 -33.65
C LEU A 429 -52.27 26.37 -33.87
N ALA A 430 -51.95 27.58 -34.33
CA ALA A 430 -52.92 28.56 -34.76
C ALA A 430 -53.42 28.14 -36.17
N PRO A 431 -54.73 27.86 -36.34
CA PRO A 431 -55.13 26.71 -37.15
C PRO A 431 -55.42 27.13 -38.61
N GLN A 432 -55.36 26.29 -39.65
CA GLN A 432 -56.35 25.23 -39.96
C GLN A 432 -57.79 25.46 -39.39
N ARG A 433 -58.16 26.71 -39.08
CA ARG A 433 -59.46 27.18 -38.56
C ARG A 433 -60.17 28.08 -39.57
N GLN A 434 -59.75 28.02 -40.83
CA GLN A 434 -60.36 28.76 -41.95
C GLN A 434 -60.85 27.84 -43.09
N ALA A 435 -60.92 26.53 -42.88
CA ALA A 435 -61.49 25.60 -43.85
C ALA A 435 -62.48 24.64 -43.16
N ALA A 436 -63.67 25.15 -42.86
CA ALA A 436 -64.89 24.39 -42.61
C ALA A 436 -66.07 25.17 -43.18
#